data_AF-A0A1V5HF12-F1
#
_entry.id   AF-A0A1V5HF12-F1
#
_cell.length_a   1.000
_cell.length_b   1.000
_cell.length_c   1.000
_cell.angle_alpha   90.00
_cell.angle_beta   90.00
_cell.angle_gamma   90.00
#
_symmetry.space_group_name_H-M   'P 1'
#
loop_
_entity.id
_entity.type
_entity.pdbx_description
1 polymer ?
#
loop_
_entity_poly.entity_id
_entity_poly.type
_entity_poly.pdbx_seq_one_letter_code
_entity_poly.pdbx_strand_id
1 'polypeptide(L)'
;MAHWAVGKLIAVFDDEGFYVQQLHRRQDLFHLRKGRVAITLARDGGRLLFTSDANVATFVRTAVYDVLGELQGTIRGLQEPVDAMSVVGQIVPDRQAGPGPHLRLQDFVRPELLKPRLEATNKTDVIRELLGLLEEQDLVRDPAAALEALLAREASMSTGLQHGIAIPHARTNAVDKLVCAIGLKPAGLNFEALDGQPSRIFILTLSPQDAPVPHVQFISGISQALTEERRRRLLACRSADQMYIELTGSPVTARPAKPEGAAAGRRSGERISLTERIQPSLVKPRLAASNREDAIAELLGLLVAKGLVTNGNEVRDAILLREHAIPTGLARGIAVPHARTSSVRDLVCAIGLSPLGLDFEAADGKPANIVILTLSPPDPRVPHIQFMAAVLNAVEMADREELMNAKTPADVIRILTASEAKG
;
A
#
# COMPACT_ATOMS: atom_id res chain seq x y z
N MET A 1 -11.88 15.18 21.38
CA MET A 1 -11.65 15.67 22.77
C MET A 1 -12.30 14.77 23.82
N ALA A 2 -13.62 14.57 23.83
CA ALA A 2 -14.29 13.77 24.88
C ALA A 2 -13.79 12.30 24.95
N HIS A 3 -13.55 11.64 23.82
CA HIS A 3 -13.02 10.28 23.80
C HIS A 3 -11.58 10.18 24.35
N TRP A 4 -10.73 11.18 24.05
CA TRP A 4 -9.37 11.29 24.60
C TRP A 4 -9.41 11.47 26.13
N ALA A 5 -10.29 12.35 26.62
CA ALA A 5 -10.43 12.61 28.05
C ALA A 5 -10.89 11.37 28.81
N VAL A 6 -11.87 10.61 28.27
CA VAL A 6 -12.29 9.33 28.84
C VAL A 6 -11.12 8.36 28.94
N GLY A 7 -10.35 8.17 27.85
CA GLY A 7 -9.19 7.27 27.85
C GLY A 7 -8.14 7.64 28.91
N LYS A 8 -7.83 8.93 29.04
CA LYS A 8 -6.91 9.44 30.06
C LYS A 8 -7.43 9.26 31.48
N LEU A 9 -8.70 9.56 31.71
CA LEU A 9 -9.34 9.35 33.01
C LEU A 9 -9.31 7.88 33.42
N ILE A 10 -9.62 6.96 32.50
CA ILE A 10 -9.55 5.52 32.75
C ILE A 10 -8.13 5.11 33.20
N ALA A 11 -7.09 5.61 32.52
CA ALA A 11 -5.71 5.33 32.91
C ALA A 11 -5.37 5.84 34.31
N VAL A 12 -5.77 7.09 34.65
CA VAL A 12 -5.56 7.65 36.00
C VAL A 12 -6.22 6.80 37.09
N PHE A 13 -7.45 6.32 36.87
CA PHE A 13 -8.13 5.46 37.84
C PHE A 13 -7.48 4.08 37.93
N ASP A 14 -7.02 3.50 36.82
CA ASP A 14 -6.31 2.21 36.78
C ASP A 14 -4.97 2.28 37.52
N ASP A 15 -4.19 3.35 37.30
CA ASP A 15 -2.92 3.62 37.99
C ASP A 15 -3.12 3.79 39.50
N GLU A 16 -4.25 4.40 39.90
CA GLU A 16 -4.70 4.50 41.28
C GLU A 16 -5.32 3.19 41.82
N GLY A 17 -5.23 2.08 41.07
CA GLY A 17 -5.62 0.74 41.49
C GLY A 17 -7.13 0.47 41.48
N PHE A 18 -7.90 1.22 40.69
CA PHE A 18 -9.30 0.89 40.42
C PHE A 18 -9.38 -0.17 39.33
N TYR A 19 -10.15 -1.22 39.58
CA TYR A 19 -10.55 -2.15 38.54
C TYR A 19 -11.56 -1.49 37.60
N VAL A 20 -11.23 -1.38 36.32
CA VAL A 20 -12.05 -0.74 35.30
C VAL A 20 -12.83 -1.78 34.50
N GLN A 21 -14.16 -1.70 34.52
CA GLN A 21 -15.04 -2.51 33.71
C GLN A 21 -15.84 -1.65 32.73
N GLN A 22 -15.68 -1.88 31.43
CA GLN A 22 -16.51 -1.24 30.42
C GLN A 22 -17.86 -1.97 30.31
N LEU A 23 -18.95 -1.27 30.63
CA LEU A 23 -20.31 -1.82 30.59
C LEU A 23 -20.95 -1.67 29.22
N HIS A 24 -20.65 -0.59 28.48
CA HIS A 24 -21.18 -0.41 27.13
C HIS A 24 -20.23 0.36 26.20
N ARG A 25 -19.81 -0.27 25.09
CA ARG A 25 -18.81 0.27 24.15
C ARG A 25 -19.24 1.50 23.36
N ARG A 26 -20.54 1.64 23.04
CA ARG A 26 -21.02 2.75 22.20
C ARG A 26 -21.38 4.02 22.99
N GLN A 27 -21.68 3.88 24.28
CA GLN A 27 -22.07 5.00 25.15
C GLN A 27 -20.95 5.40 26.13
N ASP A 28 -19.75 4.82 25.98
CA ASP A 28 -18.60 5.05 26.86
C ASP A 28 -19.00 5.00 28.35
N LEU A 29 -19.66 3.90 28.72
CA LEU A 29 -20.12 3.64 30.09
C LEU A 29 -19.15 2.67 30.78
N PHE A 30 -18.58 3.12 31.89
CA PHE A 30 -17.57 2.43 32.66
C PHE A 30 -17.95 2.36 34.13
N HIS A 31 -17.60 1.26 34.77
CA HIS A 31 -17.69 1.07 36.20
C HIS A 31 -16.29 0.84 36.76
N LEU A 32 -15.88 1.68 37.70
CA LEU A 32 -14.55 1.73 38.31
C LEU A 32 -14.69 1.30 39.76
N ARG A 33 -13.96 0.28 40.21
CA ARG A 33 -14.11 -0.26 41.57
C ARG A 33 -12.78 -0.47 42.28
N LYS A 34 -12.67 0.03 43.52
CA LYS A 34 -11.53 -0.23 44.43
C LYS A 34 -12.05 -0.55 45.83
N GLY A 35 -12.03 -1.82 46.21
CA GLY A 35 -12.63 -2.28 47.47
C GLY A 35 -14.13 -1.99 47.54
N ARG A 36 -14.55 -1.13 48.49
CA ARG A 36 -15.94 -0.67 48.65
C ARG A 36 -16.28 0.58 47.83
N VAL A 37 -15.29 1.21 47.21
CA VAL A 37 -15.48 2.41 46.40
C VAL A 37 -15.91 2.01 45.00
N ALA A 38 -16.99 2.62 44.51
CA ALA A 38 -17.48 2.48 43.16
C ALA A 38 -17.71 3.85 42.51
N ILE A 39 -17.27 4.01 41.26
CA ILE A 39 -17.49 5.20 40.44
C ILE A 39 -18.03 4.72 39.10
N THR A 40 -19.10 5.34 38.63
CA THR A 40 -19.60 5.14 37.26
C THR A 40 -19.24 6.35 36.43
N LEU A 41 -18.55 6.14 35.31
CA LEU A 41 -18.26 7.16 34.32
C LEU A 41 -19.11 6.89 33.08
N ALA A 42 -19.89 7.88 32.65
CA ALA A 42 -20.66 7.83 31.42
C ALA A 42 -20.35 9.04 30.55
N ARG A 43 -20.39 8.86 29.23
CA ARG A 43 -20.42 9.98 28.28
C ARG A 43 -21.84 10.23 27.82
N ASP A 44 -22.30 11.46 28.00
CA ASP A 44 -23.56 11.94 27.45
C ASP A 44 -23.29 13.10 26.50
N GLY A 45 -23.26 12.80 25.20
CA GLY A 45 -22.85 13.73 24.15
C GLY A 45 -21.44 14.26 24.36
N GLY A 46 -21.33 15.56 24.65
CA GLY A 46 -20.07 16.26 24.94
C GLY A 46 -19.73 16.37 26.43
N ARG A 47 -20.54 15.79 27.33
CA ARG A 47 -20.37 15.85 28.78
C ARG A 47 -19.87 14.52 29.34
N LEU A 48 -19.07 14.59 30.40
CA LEU A 48 -18.69 13.44 31.22
C LEU A 48 -19.50 13.48 32.50
N LEU A 49 -20.22 12.40 32.77
CA LEU A 49 -21.02 12.23 33.98
C LEU A 49 -20.33 11.22 34.88
N PHE A 50 -20.14 11.60 36.14
CA PHE A 50 -19.63 10.71 37.18
C PHE A 50 -20.68 10.49 38.25
N THR A 51 -20.87 9.23 38.65
CA THR A 51 -21.72 8.86 39.78
C THR A 51 -20.87 8.11 40.80
N SER A 52 -20.76 8.64 42.01
CA SER A 52 -19.98 8.07 43.10
C SER A 52 -20.55 8.51 44.46
N ASP A 53 -20.06 7.91 45.53
CA ASP A 53 -20.31 8.42 46.89
C ASP A 53 -19.68 9.81 47.10
N ALA A 54 -20.26 10.59 48.01
CA ALA A 54 -19.82 11.96 48.31
C ALA A 54 -18.34 12.02 48.76
N ASN A 55 -17.88 10.99 49.47
CA ASN A 55 -16.51 10.89 49.99
C ASN A 55 -15.45 10.69 48.89
N VAL A 56 -15.88 10.39 47.65
CA VAL A 56 -15.02 10.07 46.50
C VAL A 56 -15.11 11.17 45.44
N ALA A 57 -16.11 12.06 45.53
CA ALA A 57 -16.35 13.13 44.57
C ALA A 57 -15.17 14.12 44.46
N THR A 58 -14.45 14.37 45.57
CA THR A 58 -13.25 15.22 45.56
C THR A 58 -12.13 14.59 44.74
N PHE A 59 -11.90 13.28 44.90
CA PHE A 59 -10.90 12.53 44.14
C PHE A 59 -11.22 12.52 42.64
N VAL A 60 -12.47 12.24 42.27
CA VAL A 60 -12.93 12.30 40.87
C VAL A 60 -12.72 13.69 40.27
N ARG A 61 -13.05 14.75 41.02
CA ARG A 61 -12.88 16.13 40.57
C ARG A 61 -11.41 16.48 40.34
N THR A 62 -10.52 16.06 41.23
CA THR A 62 -9.07 16.25 41.07
C THR A 62 -8.55 15.54 39.82
N ALA A 63 -8.92 14.27 39.62
CA ALA A 63 -8.53 13.52 38.42
C ALA A 63 -9.01 14.19 37.12
N VAL A 64 -10.23 14.73 37.10
CA VAL A 64 -10.75 15.49 35.96
C VAL A 64 -9.96 16.78 35.73
N TYR A 65 -9.65 17.54 36.77
CA TYR A 65 -8.87 18.77 36.62
C TYR A 65 -7.46 18.51 36.13
N ASP A 66 -6.82 17.42 36.57
CA ASP A 66 -5.47 17.06 36.14
C ASP A 66 -5.43 16.72 34.64
N VAL A 67 -6.37 15.89 34.18
CA VAL A 67 -6.53 15.56 32.75
C VAL A 67 -6.86 16.80 31.91
N LEU A 68 -7.65 17.74 32.43
CA LEU A 68 -7.91 19.01 31.75
C LEU A 68 -6.67 19.93 31.72
N GLY A 69 -5.85 19.92 32.78
CA GLY A 69 -4.57 20.61 32.83
C GLY A 69 -3.58 20.07 31.79
N GLU A 70 -3.44 18.75 31.68
CA GLU A 70 -2.64 18.09 30.64
C GLU A 70 -3.11 18.47 29.22
N LEU A 71 -4.43 18.51 29.00
CA LEU A 71 -5.00 18.91 27.71
C LEU A 71 -4.63 20.36 27.37
N GLN A 72 -4.77 21.27 28.33
CA GLN A 72 -4.39 22.66 28.15
C GLN A 72 -2.89 22.82 27.89
N GLY A 73 -2.04 22.06 28.61
CA GLY A 73 -0.61 22.00 28.36
C GLY A 73 -0.26 21.51 26.95
N THR A 74 -0.94 20.44 26.51
CA THR A 74 -0.78 19.88 25.16
C THR A 74 -1.21 20.89 24.09
N ILE A 75 -2.36 21.55 24.25
CA ILE A 75 -2.84 22.57 23.32
C ILE A 75 -1.87 23.74 23.26
N ARG A 76 -1.36 24.20 24.40
CA ARG A 76 -0.36 25.28 24.45
C ARG A 76 0.94 24.87 23.74
N GLY A 77 1.42 23.65 23.96
CA GLY A 77 2.59 23.12 23.25
C GLY A 77 2.37 23.00 21.74
N LEU A 78 1.16 22.65 21.29
CA LEU A 78 0.81 22.62 19.86
C LEU A 78 0.67 24.02 19.23
N GLN A 79 0.50 25.07 20.04
CA GLN A 79 0.50 26.45 19.60
C GLN A 79 1.91 27.04 19.49
N GLU A 80 2.93 26.36 20.04
CA GLU A 80 4.32 26.77 19.87
C GLU A 80 4.78 26.52 18.42
N PRO A 81 5.63 27.39 17.84
CA PRO A 81 6.15 27.19 16.51
C PRO A 81 6.94 25.87 16.46
N VAL A 82 6.40 24.88 15.75
CA VAL A 82 7.13 23.63 15.50
C VAL A 82 8.24 23.93 14.50
N ASP A 83 9.49 23.89 14.95
CA ASP A 83 10.62 23.84 14.04
C ASP A 83 10.66 22.45 13.39
N ALA A 84 10.21 22.37 12.13
CA ALA A 84 10.20 21.13 11.37
C ALA A 84 11.60 20.46 11.30
N MET A 85 12.70 21.23 11.38
CA MET A 85 14.05 20.67 11.40
C MET A 85 14.35 19.90 12.68
N SER A 86 13.83 20.36 13.83
CA SER A 86 13.98 19.66 15.11
C SER A 86 13.28 18.31 15.15
N VAL A 87 12.18 18.15 14.39
CA VAL A 87 11.40 16.91 14.31
C VAL A 87 11.99 15.91 13.31
N VAL A 88 12.53 16.40 12.18
CA VAL A 88 13.13 15.56 11.13
C VAL A 88 14.59 15.19 11.42
N GLY A 89 15.31 16.00 12.22
CA GLY A 89 16.75 15.88 12.47
C GLY A 89 17.25 14.61 13.16
N GLN A 90 16.36 13.70 13.57
CA GLN A 90 16.75 12.42 14.20
C GLN A 90 16.56 11.18 13.31
N ILE A 91 16.33 11.34 12.00
CA ILE A 91 16.31 10.19 11.08
C ILE A 91 17.76 9.88 10.67
N VAL A 92 18.42 9.02 11.44
CA VAL A 92 19.74 8.46 11.08
C VAL A 92 19.51 7.24 10.19
N PRO A 93 19.87 7.28 8.89
CA PRO A 93 19.73 6.10 8.04
C PRO A 93 20.66 5.00 8.54
N ASP A 94 20.09 3.82 8.79
CA ASP A 94 20.87 2.62 9.08
C ASP A 94 21.71 2.28 7.84
N ARG A 95 23.03 2.42 7.96
CA ARG A 95 23.98 2.15 6.87
C ARG A 95 24.10 0.65 6.55
N GLN A 96 23.54 -0.23 7.37
CA GLN A 96 23.51 -1.68 7.18
C GLN A 96 22.18 -2.18 6.61
N ALA A 97 21.15 -1.34 6.52
CA ALA A 97 19.91 -1.71 5.85
C ALA A 97 20.18 -1.96 4.36
N GLY A 98 19.77 -3.13 3.86
CA GLY A 98 19.79 -3.45 2.44
C GLY A 98 18.99 -2.43 1.61
N PRO A 99 19.14 -2.41 0.28
CA PRO A 99 18.40 -1.46 -0.56
C PRO A 99 16.90 -1.60 -0.29
N GLY A 100 16.25 -0.47 0.03
CA GLY A 100 14.81 -0.42 0.20
C GLY A 100 14.07 -0.86 -1.07
N PRO A 101 12.73 -1.04 -1.01
CA PRO A 101 11.94 -1.52 -2.15
C PRO A 101 12.27 -0.72 -3.43
N HIS A 102 12.74 -1.43 -4.45
CA HIS A 102 13.19 -0.82 -5.70
C HIS A 102 12.00 -0.29 -6.49
N LEU A 103 11.78 1.02 -6.41
CA LEU A 103 10.84 1.72 -7.28
C LEU A 103 11.31 1.63 -8.73
N ARG A 104 10.55 0.95 -9.59
CA ARG A 104 10.75 1.01 -11.04
C ARG A 104 10.08 2.25 -11.61
N LEU A 105 10.85 3.32 -11.83
CA LEU A 105 10.33 4.60 -12.34
C LEU A 105 9.55 4.44 -13.66
N GLN A 106 9.95 3.50 -14.52
CA GLN A 106 9.27 3.17 -15.78
C GLN A 106 7.78 2.80 -15.65
N ASP A 107 7.33 2.39 -14.46
CA ASP A 107 5.93 2.06 -14.20
C ASP A 107 5.07 3.34 -14.08
N PHE A 108 5.69 4.50 -13.84
CA PHE A 108 5.05 5.78 -13.52
C PHE A 108 5.42 6.93 -14.45
N VAL A 109 6.54 6.83 -15.18
CA VAL A 109 7.00 7.87 -16.11
C VAL A 109 6.85 7.43 -17.55
N ARG A 110 6.42 8.35 -18.41
CA ARG A 110 6.31 8.19 -19.87
C ARG A 110 6.68 9.51 -20.54
N PRO A 111 7.24 9.53 -21.76
CA PRO A 111 7.63 10.77 -22.42
C PRO A 111 6.54 11.85 -22.42
N GLU A 112 5.27 11.48 -22.59
CA GLU A 112 4.13 12.41 -22.61
C GLU A 112 3.90 13.11 -21.26
N LEU A 113 4.43 12.56 -20.18
CA LEU A 113 4.34 13.09 -18.81
C LEU A 113 5.62 13.83 -18.39
N LEU A 114 6.54 14.06 -19.33
CA LEU A 114 7.83 14.72 -19.09
C LEU A 114 7.90 16.03 -19.86
N LYS A 115 8.12 17.14 -19.14
CA LYS A 115 8.27 18.47 -19.72
C LYS A 115 9.67 19.03 -19.49
N PRO A 116 10.56 19.01 -20.51
CA PRO A 116 11.95 19.46 -20.36
C PRO A 116 12.11 20.94 -20.02
N ARG A 117 11.10 21.75 -20.34
CA ARG A 117 11.07 23.18 -20.03
C ARG A 117 9.67 23.58 -19.60
N LEU A 118 9.52 23.90 -18.31
CA LEU A 118 8.33 24.53 -17.77
C LEU A 118 8.30 26.01 -18.14
N GLU A 119 7.13 26.49 -18.53
CA GLU A 119 6.86 27.89 -18.83
C GLU A 119 6.46 28.66 -17.56
N ALA A 120 5.84 27.97 -16.59
CA ALA A 120 5.39 28.53 -15.33
C ALA A 120 6.42 29.42 -14.61
N THR A 121 5.91 30.48 -13.99
CA THR A 121 6.70 31.50 -13.28
C THR A 121 6.41 31.56 -11.78
N ASN A 122 5.37 30.88 -11.31
CA ASN A 122 5.02 30.73 -9.89
C ASN A 122 4.58 29.30 -9.55
N LYS A 123 4.42 29.00 -8.25
CA LYS A 123 4.08 27.64 -7.76
C LYS A 123 2.79 27.08 -8.38
N THR A 124 1.75 27.91 -8.38
CA THR A 124 0.42 27.55 -8.87
C THR A 124 0.46 27.19 -10.34
N ASP A 125 1.20 27.94 -11.15
CA ASP A 125 1.32 27.67 -12.58
C ASP A 125 2.14 26.42 -12.86
N VAL A 126 3.17 26.10 -12.05
CA VAL A 126 3.87 24.81 -12.15
C VAL A 126 2.90 23.65 -11.90
N ILE A 127 2.06 23.77 -10.86
CA ILE A 127 1.07 22.75 -10.52
C ILE A 127 0.07 22.58 -11.66
N ARG A 128 -0.48 23.67 -12.21
CA ARG A 128 -1.42 23.61 -13.35
C ARG A 128 -0.78 23.03 -14.61
N GLU A 129 0.43 23.49 -14.95
CA GLU A 129 1.14 23.05 -16.15
C GLU A 129 1.45 21.55 -16.10
N LEU A 130 1.87 21.02 -14.95
CA LEU A 130 2.10 19.59 -14.77
C LEU A 130 0.81 18.78 -14.68
N LEU A 131 -0.24 19.32 -14.07
CA LEU A 131 -1.55 18.69 -14.05
C LEU A 131 -2.14 18.57 -15.45
N GLY A 132 -1.94 19.59 -16.30
CA GLY A 132 -2.35 19.58 -17.70
C GLY A 132 -1.77 18.39 -18.48
N LEU A 133 -0.50 18.01 -18.23
CA LEU A 133 0.09 16.82 -18.85
C LEU A 133 -0.64 15.53 -18.46
N LEU A 134 -1.13 15.44 -17.22
CA LEU A 134 -1.91 14.28 -16.76
C LEU A 134 -3.32 14.30 -17.35
N GLU A 135 -3.93 15.47 -17.48
CA GLU A 135 -5.25 15.68 -18.09
C GLU A 135 -5.25 15.32 -19.58
N GLU A 136 -4.24 15.76 -20.34
CA GLU A 136 -4.07 15.44 -21.76
C GLU A 136 -3.98 13.93 -22.04
N GLN A 137 -3.55 13.15 -21.05
CA GLN A 137 -3.42 11.70 -21.13
C GLN A 137 -4.60 10.94 -20.52
N ASP A 138 -5.69 11.63 -20.16
CA ASP A 138 -6.90 11.05 -19.54
C ASP A 138 -6.58 10.25 -18.25
N LEU A 139 -5.60 10.74 -17.48
CA LEU A 139 -5.17 10.11 -16.22
C LEU A 139 -5.87 10.70 -14.99
N VAL A 140 -6.64 11.78 -15.17
CA VAL A 140 -7.34 12.51 -14.12
C VAL A 140 -8.81 12.64 -14.49
N ARG A 141 -9.68 12.02 -13.69
CA ARG A 141 -11.14 12.01 -13.88
C ARG A 141 -11.78 13.37 -13.59
N ASP A 142 -11.21 14.11 -12.64
CA ASP A 142 -11.69 15.43 -12.22
C ASP A 142 -10.50 16.38 -12.03
N PRO A 143 -10.06 17.08 -13.09
CA PRO A 143 -8.93 18.00 -13.02
C PRO A 143 -9.15 19.16 -12.02
N ALA A 144 -10.38 19.62 -11.85
CA ALA A 144 -10.70 20.70 -10.92
C ALA A 144 -10.49 20.24 -9.46
N ALA A 145 -11.03 19.07 -9.09
CA ALA A 145 -10.83 18.51 -7.76
C ALA A 145 -9.36 18.11 -7.50
N ALA A 146 -8.64 17.64 -8.52
CA ALA A 146 -7.21 17.38 -8.41
C ALA A 146 -6.41 18.66 -8.13
N LEU A 147 -6.70 19.74 -8.86
CA LEU A 147 -6.06 21.04 -8.67
C LEU A 147 -6.33 21.59 -7.27
N GLU A 148 -7.58 21.57 -6.83
CA GLU A 148 -7.96 22.02 -5.48
C GLU A 148 -7.17 21.25 -4.40
N ALA A 149 -7.11 19.92 -4.50
CA ALA A 149 -6.38 19.09 -3.54
C ALA A 149 -4.87 19.41 -3.52
N LEU A 150 -4.26 19.64 -4.68
CA LEU A 150 -2.85 20.03 -4.80
C LEU A 150 -2.57 21.40 -4.18
N LEU A 151 -3.41 22.39 -4.48
CA LEU A 151 -3.25 23.75 -3.95
C LEU A 151 -3.50 23.82 -2.45
N ALA A 152 -4.50 23.10 -1.95
CA ALA A 152 -4.75 22.99 -0.51
C ALA A 152 -3.57 22.35 0.22
N ARG A 153 -2.97 21.30 -0.36
CA ARG A 153 -1.80 20.63 0.21
C ARG A 153 -0.56 21.52 0.21
N GLU A 154 -0.30 22.25 -0.89
CA GLU A 154 0.82 23.19 -0.98
C GLU A 154 0.65 24.37 -0.01
N ALA A 155 -0.56 24.90 0.16
CA ALA A 155 -0.84 26.00 1.08
C ALA A 155 -0.69 25.61 2.57
N SER A 156 -0.94 24.34 2.91
CA SER A 156 -0.74 23.85 4.28
C SER A 156 0.73 23.84 4.69
N MET A 157 1.61 23.45 3.77
CA MET A 157 3.06 23.47 3.94
C MET A 157 3.68 23.26 2.57
N SER A 158 4.66 24.09 2.25
CA SER A 158 5.46 23.99 1.03
C SER A 158 5.90 22.56 0.72
N THR A 159 5.78 22.15 -0.55
CA THR A 159 6.32 20.87 -1.04
C THR A 159 7.71 20.99 -1.66
N GLY A 160 8.36 22.16 -1.50
CA GLY A 160 9.77 22.36 -1.80
C GLY A 160 10.66 21.52 -0.90
N LEU A 161 11.53 20.71 -1.52
CA LEU A 161 12.54 19.91 -0.83
C LEU A 161 13.93 20.49 -1.09
N GLN A 162 14.94 19.92 -0.45
CA GLN A 162 16.33 20.31 -0.67
C GLN A 162 16.84 19.91 -2.06
N HIS A 163 17.99 20.46 -2.44
CA HIS A 163 18.73 20.10 -3.65
C HIS A 163 18.00 20.41 -4.97
N GLY A 164 17.15 21.44 -4.95
CA GLY A 164 16.47 21.93 -6.15
C GLY A 164 15.30 21.04 -6.60
N ILE A 165 14.69 20.28 -5.70
CA ILE A 165 13.53 19.42 -5.98
C ILE A 165 12.28 20.05 -5.35
N ALA A 166 11.13 19.94 -6.03
CA ALA A 166 9.81 20.13 -5.43
C ALA A 166 8.90 18.99 -5.85
N ILE A 167 8.05 18.53 -4.94
CA ILE A 167 7.15 17.40 -5.19
C ILE A 167 5.72 17.81 -4.85
N PRO A 168 5.03 18.62 -5.69
CA PRO A 168 3.62 18.92 -5.49
C PRO A 168 2.81 17.62 -5.49
N HIS A 169 2.19 17.27 -4.37
CA HIS A 169 1.54 15.98 -4.24
C HIS A 169 0.20 16.09 -3.53
N ALA A 170 -0.74 15.22 -3.87
CA ALA A 170 -2.00 15.13 -3.14
C ALA A 170 -2.61 13.73 -3.19
N ARG A 171 -3.41 13.41 -2.17
CA ARG A 171 -4.37 12.31 -2.21
C ARG A 171 -5.72 12.86 -2.65
N THR A 172 -6.33 12.24 -3.66
CA THR A 172 -7.58 12.72 -4.24
C THR A 172 -8.37 11.58 -4.89
N ASN A 173 -9.70 11.71 -4.92
CA ASN A 173 -10.60 10.84 -5.68
C ASN A 173 -10.63 11.17 -7.18
N ALA A 174 -9.86 12.16 -7.63
CA ALA A 174 -9.75 12.51 -9.05
C ALA A 174 -8.91 11.51 -9.87
N VAL A 175 -8.21 10.56 -9.25
CA VAL A 175 -7.38 9.56 -9.94
C VAL A 175 -7.71 8.14 -9.45
N ASP A 176 -7.52 7.14 -10.30
CA ASP A 176 -7.77 5.72 -9.96
C ASP A 176 -6.51 4.98 -9.46
N LYS A 177 -5.33 5.55 -9.75
CA LYS A 177 -4.02 4.99 -9.42
C LYS A 177 -3.02 6.12 -9.21
N LEU A 178 -1.82 5.78 -8.72
CA LEU A 178 -0.75 6.76 -8.65
C LEU A 178 -0.35 7.21 -10.05
N VAL A 179 -0.31 8.52 -10.26
CA VAL A 179 0.10 9.15 -11.52
C VAL A 179 1.09 10.26 -11.23
N CYS A 180 2.03 10.47 -12.15
CA CYS A 180 3.14 11.39 -11.96
C CYS A 180 3.45 12.15 -13.26
N ALA A 181 3.72 13.45 -13.14
CA ALA A 181 4.27 14.27 -14.21
C ALA A 181 5.53 15.00 -13.72
N ILE A 182 6.57 15.04 -14.57
CA ILE A 182 7.86 15.63 -14.20
C ILE A 182 8.20 16.76 -15.14
N GLY A 183 8.49 17.93 -14.56
CA GLY A 183 8.88 19.12 -15.30
C GLY A 183 10.21 19.68 -14.82
N LEU A 184 10.94 20.31 -15.74
CA LEU A 184 12.19 20.98 -15.43
C LEU A 184 12.07 22.49 -15.65
N LYS A 185 12.53 23.27 -14.67
CA LYS A 185 12.78 24.71 -14.80
C LYS A 185 14.26 24.97 -14.57
N PRO A 186 15.13 24.92 -15.60
CA PRO A 186 16.56 25.12 -15.41
C PRO A 186 16.92 26.45 -14.74
N ALA A 187 16.15 27.52 -14.96
CA ALA A 187 16.32 28.81 -14.30
C ALA A 187 16.02 28.77 -12.79
N GLY A 188 15.30 27.76 -12.33
CA GLY A 188 14.78 27.66 -10.97
C GLY A 188 13.50 28.46 -10.77
N LEU A 189 12.72 28.06 -9.77
CA LEU A 189 11.53 28.76 -9.28
C LEU A 189 11.50 28.64 -7.77
N ASN A 190 11.17 29.72 -7.07
CA ASN A 190 11.07 29.69 -5.62
C ASN A 190 9.89 28.81 -5.20
N PHE A 191 10.19 27.62 -4.69
CA PHE A 191 9.22 26.71 -4.16
C PHE A 191 9.24 26.65 -2.62
N GLU A 192 9.86 27.62 -1.93
CA GLU A 192 10.04 27.64 -0.47
C GLU A 192 10.65 26.34 0.06
N ALA A 193 11.77 25.93 -0.55
CA ALA A 193 12.55 24.76 -0.12
C ALA A 193 13.23 25.03 1.24
N LEU A 194 13.43 23.96 2.02
CA LEU A 194 14.05 24.02 3.35
C LEU A 194 15.48 24.58 3.34
N ASP A 195 16.23 24.41 2.24
CA ASP A 195 17.58 24.94 2.07
C ASP A 195 17.61 26.37 1.45
N GLY A 196 16.44 26.96 1.22
CA GLY A 196 16.28 28.28 0.60
C GLY A 196 16.65 28.32 -0.90
N GLN A 197 17.02 27.19 -1.50
CA GLN A 197 17.42 27.14 -2.92
C GLN A 197 16.19 27.05 -3.83
N PRO A 198 16.23 27.63 -5.04
CA PRO A 198 15.13 27.50 -5.99
C PRO A 198 15.04 26.06 -6.50
N SER A 199 13.82 25.54 -6.57
CA SER A 199 13.54 24.22 -7.16
C SER A 199 13.67 24.30 -8.68
N ARG A 200 14.27 23.27 -9.29
CA ARG A 200 14.50 23.15 -10.73
C ARG A 200 13.88 21.89 -11.33
N ILE A 201 13.60 20.89 -10.49
CA ILE A 201 12.97 19.62 -10.87
C ILE A 201 11.68 19.50 -10.08
N PHE A 202 10.56 19.35 -10.80
CA PHE A 202 9.22 19.33 -10.24
C PHE A 202 8.57 17.99 -10.54
N ILE A 203 8.05 17.33 -9.52
CA ILE A 203 7.49 15.97 -9.61
C ILE A 203 6.07 16.03 -9.05
N LEU A 204 5.09 16.30 -9.92
CA LEU A 204 3.71 16.32 -9.51
C LEU A 204 3.21 14.89 -9.33
N THR A 205 2.67 14.55 -8.16
CA THR A 205 2.20 13.19 -7.85
C THR A 205 0.79 13.19 -7.29
N LEU A 206 -0.13 12.47 -7.93
CA LEU A 206 -1.48 12.23 -7.41
C LEU A 206 -1.65 10.76 -7.06
N SER A 207 -2.33 10.47 -5.96
CA SER A 207 -2.76 9.09 -5.65
C SER A 207 -4.18 9.04 -5.11
N PRO A 208 -4.88 7.88 -5.23
CA PRO A 208 -6.21 7.70 -4.66
C PRO A 208 -6.24 7.94 -3.14
N GLN A 209 -7.37 8.43 -2.65
CA GLN A 209 -7.58 8.76 -1.24
C GLN A 209 -7.66 7.51 -0.35
N ASP A 210 -8.41 6.49 -0.78
CA ASP A 210 -8.77 5.33 0.04
C ASP A 210 -7.91 4.08 -0.23
N ALA A 211 -6.96 4.16 -1.16
CA ALA A 211 -6.11 3.02 -1.46
C ALA A 211 -4.82 3.03 -0.62
N PRO A 212 -4.37 1.86 -0.12
CA PRO A 212 -3.02 1.67 0.43
C PRO A 212 -2.00 1.75 -0.71
N VAL A 213 -1.91 2.94 -1.32
CA VAL A 213 -0.97 3.26 -2.39
C VAL A 213 0.37 3.58 -1.75
N PRO A 214 1.50 3.16 -2.36
CA PRO A 214 2.84 3.52 -1.95
C PRO A 214 3.14 5.01 -2.22
N HIS A 215 2.33 5.95 -1.76
CA HIS A 215 2.48 7.40 -2.02
C HIS A 215 3.80 7.92 -1.44
N VAL A 216 4.03 7.72 -0.14
CA VAL A 216 5.27 8.14 0.53
C VAL A 216 6.46 7.31 0.05
N GLN A 217 6.26 6.02 -0.24
CA GLN A 217 7.29 5.14 -0.79
C GLN A 217 7.73 5.58 -2.20
N PHE A 218 6.80 6.02 -3.05
CA PHE A 218 7.09 6.59 -4.35
C PHE A 218 7.88 7.89 -4.22
N ILE A 219 7.41 8.82 -3.39
CA ILE A 219 8.08 10.10 -3.13
C ILE A 219 9.50 9.89 -2.59
N SER A 220 9.68 8.95 -1.66
CA SER A 220 10.99 8.59 -1.13
C SER A 220 11.87 7.96 -2.22
N GLY A 221 11.35 6.98 -2.96
CA GLY A 221 12.09 6.28 -4.00
C GLY A 221 12.54 7.19 -5.15
N ILE A 222 11.68 8.09 -5.63
CA ILE A 222 12.05 9.04 -6.68
C ILE A 222 13.05 10.10 -6.18
N SER A 223 12.91 10.56 -4.94
CA SER A 223 13.88 11.48 -4.34
C SER A 223 15.26 10.86 -4.20
N GLN A 224 15.32 9.58 -3.80
CA GLN A 224 16.58 8.82 -3.71
C GLN A 224 17.19 8.54 -5.10
N ALA A 225 16.36 8.27 -6.11
CA ALA A 225 16.82 8.04 -7.47
C ALA A 225 17.48 9.29 -8.09
N LEU A 226 17.07 10.48 -7.65
CA LEU A 226 17.60 11.77 -8.09
C LEU A 226 18.91 12.13 -7.37
N THR A 227 19.96 11.33 -7.59
CA THR A 227 21.32 11.65 -7.18
C THR A 227 21.80 12.98 -7.79
N GLU A 228 22.80 13.62 -7.21
CA GLU A 228 23.35 14.89 -7.74
C GLU A 228 23.72 14.77 -9.23
N GLU A 229 24.33 13.66 -9.61
CA GLU A 229 24.72 13.39 -10.99
C GLU A 229 23.49 13.26 -11.91
N ARG A 230 22.46 12.53 -11.49
CA ARG A 230 21.22 12.37 -12.27
C ARG A 230 20.47 13.69 -12.38
N ARG A 231 20.39 14.50 -11.31
CA ARG A 231 19.80 15.86 -11.37
C ARG A 231 20.51 16.73 -12.40
N ARG A 232 21.84 16.71 -12.44
CA ARG A 232 22.63 17.49 -13.41
C ARG A 232 22.33 17.07 -14.85
N ARG A 233 22.27 15.76 -15.11
CA ARG A 233 21.93 15.23 -16.45
C ARG A 233 20.49 15.53 -16.86
N LEU A 234 19.54 15.43 -15.94
CA LEU A 234 18.15 15.81 -16.19
C LEU A 234 18.05 17.28 -16.61
N LEU A 235 18.70 18.19 -15.88
CA LEU A 235 18.66 19.62 -16.21
C LEU A 235 19.33 19.96 -17.56
N ALA A 236 20.17 19.08 -18.10
CA ALA A 236 20.75 19.21 -19.43
C ALA A 236 19.84 18.70 -20.57
N CYS A 237 18.80 17.93 -20.24
CA CYS A 237 17.87 17.37 -21.22
C CYS A 237 17.11 18.49 -21.96
N ARG A 238 16.89 18.26 -23.26
CA ARG A 238 16.14 19.16 -24.16
C ARG A 238 14.88 18.52 -24.74
N SER A 239 14.68 17.21 -24.55
CA SER A 239 13.50 16.48 -24.99
C SER A 239 12.98 15.54 -23.90
N ALA A 240 11.69 15.20 -24.00
CA ALA A 240 11.05 14.26 -23.10
C ALA A 240 11.71 12.87 -23.16
N ASP A 241 12.14 12.43 -24.35
CA ASP A 241 12.84 11.16 -24.53
C ASP A 241 14.19 11.12 -23.79
N GLN A 242 14.95 12.23 -23.83
CA GLN A 242 16.20 12.34 -23.07
C GLN A 242 15.93 12.26 -21.57
N MET A 243 14.89 12.95 -21.09
CA MET A 243 14.48 12.84 -19.69
C MET A 243 14.07 11.42 -19.33
N TYR A 244 13.31 10.74 -20.19
CA TYR A 244 12.87 9.37 -19.97
C TYR A 244 14.05 8.41 -19.83
N ILE A 245 15.04 8.52 -20.75
CA ILE A 245 16.28 7.73 -20.69
C ILE A 245 17.04 8.02 -19.40
N GLU A 246 17.19 9.30 -19.04
CA GLU A 246 17.90 9.68 -17.82
C GLU A 246 17.19 9.26 -16.53
N LEU A 247 15.87 9.12 -16.53
CA LEU A 247 15.09 8.63 -15.38
C LEU A 247 15.10 7.10 -15.30
N THR A 248 14.99 6.40 -16.43
CA THR A 248 14.76 4.95 -16.46
C THR A 248 15.99 4.12 -16.80
N GLY A 249 17.04 4.73 -17.35
CA GLY A 249 18.21 4.03 -17.90
C GLY A 249 17.91 3.21 -19.15
N SER A 250 16.72 3.34 -19.74
CA SER A 250 16.25 2.56 -20.89
C SER A 250 15.85 3.46 -22.06
N PRO A 251 16.15 3.09 -23.32
CA PRO A 251 15.63 3.80 -24.48
C PRO A 251 14.10 3.73 -24.50
N VAL A 252 13.47 4.75 -25.10
CA VAL A 252 12.03 4.73 -25.39
C VAL A 252 11.78 3.58 -26.36
N THR A 253 11.24 2.46 -25.88
CA THR A 253 10.80 1.39 -26.76
C THR A 253 9.51 1.82 -27.46
N ALA A 254 9.43 1.59 -28.76
CA ALA A 254 8.24 1.90 -29.54
C ALA A 254 7.00 1.29 -28.88
N ARG A 255 5.94 2.10 -28.80
CA ARG A 255 4.62 1.77 -28.23
C ARG A 255 4.25 0.31 -28.54
N PRO A 256 3.79 -0.50 -27.57
CA PRO A 256 2.68 -1.38 -27.93
C PRO A 256 1.57 -0.45 -28.43
N ALA A 257 1.04 -0.72 -29.62
CA ALA A 257 -0.06 0.02 -30.19
C ALA A 257 -1.15 0.24 -29.13
N LYS A 258 -1.91 1.35 -29.25
CA LYS A 258 -3.16 1.47 -28.47
C LYS A 258 -3.92 0.15 -28.73
N PRO A 259 -4.47 -0.54 -27.71
CA PRO A 259 -5.53 -1.47 -28.01
C PRO A 259 -6.68 -0.61 -28.56
N GLU A 260 -6.75 -0.50 -29.88
CA GLU A 260 -7.99 -0.17 -30.57
C GLU A 260 -8.96 -1.30 -30.20
N GLY A 261 -9.96 -0.96 -29.38
CA GLY A 261 -10.93 -1.94 -28.87
C GLY A 261 -10.73 -2.34 -27.40
N ALA A 262 -10.74 -1.37 -26.49
CA ALA A 262 -11.25 -1.60 -25.14
C ALA A 262 -12.17 -0.46 -24.73
N ALA A 263 -13.15 -0.17 -25.59
CA ALA A 263 -14.39 0.42 -25.12
C ALA A 263 -15.16 -0.64 -24.32
N ALA A 264 -15.97 -0.14 -23.38
CA ALA A 264 -16.90 -0.82 -22.51
C ALA A 264 -16.32 -1.36 -21.19
N GLY A 265 -16.70 -0.68 -20.11
CA GLY A 265 -16.53 -1.17 -18.75
C GLY A 265 -17.07 -2.59 -18.60
N ARG A 266 -16.31 -3.44 -17.93
CA ARG A 266 -16.81 -4.74 -17.52
C ARG A 266 -17.70 -4.56 -16.30
N ARG A 267 -18.94 -5.01 -16.45
CA ARG A 267 -19.96 -5.00 -15.39
C ARG A 267 -19.50 -5.89 -14.24
N SER A 268 -19.78 -5.47 -13.02
CA SER A 268 -19.80 -6.34 -11.85
C SER A 268 -20.73 -7.54 -12.12
N GLY A 269 -20.18 -8.75 -12.31
CA GLY A 269 -20.99 -9.97 -12.46
C GLY A 269 -20.41 -11.11 -13.30
N GLU A 270 -19.29 -10.97 -14.01
CA GLU A 270 -18.70 -12.08 -14.78
C GLU A 270 -18.04 -13.12 -13.84
N ARG A 271 -18.46 -14.39 -13.94
CA ARG A 271 -17.88 -15.54 -13.22
C ARG A 271 -16.43 -15.72 -13.70
N ILE A 272 -15.47 -15.79 -12.79
CA ILE A 272 -14.06 -16.06 -13.13
C ILE A 272 -13.96 -17.53 -13.58
N SER A 273 -13.66 -17.78 -14.85
CA SER A 273 -13.38 -19.15 -15.33
C SER A 273 -11.97 -19.58 -14.90
N LEU A 274 -11.88 -20.67 -14.12
CA LEU A 274 -10.59 -21.25 -13.73
C LEU A 274 -9.92 -21.97 -14.90
N THR A 275 -10.71 -22.59 -15.77
CA THR A 275 -10.23 -23.30 -16.96
C THR A 275 -9.43 -22.39 -17.91
N GLU A 276 -9.78 -21.11 -17.99
CA GLU A 276 -9.04 -20.11 -18.78
C GLU A 276 -7.74 -19.63 -18.13
N ARG A 277 -7.58 -19.84 -16.81
CA ARG A 277 -6.49 -19.24 -16.01
C ARG A 277 -5.51 -20.24 -15.39
N ILE A 278 -5.87 -21.51 -15.28
CA ILE A 278 -4.99 -22.58 -14.79
C ILE A 278 -4.62 -23.47 -15.98
N GLN A 279 -3.39 -23.31 -16.48
CA GLN A 279 -2.88 -24.10 -17.60
C GLN A 279 -2.11 -25.33 -17.11
N PRO A 280 -2.12 -26.46 -17.85
CA PRO A 280 -1.40 -27.67 -17.46
C PRO A 280 0.09 -27.42 -17.18
N SER A 281 0.71 -26.50 -17.91
CA SER A 281 2.12 -26.19 -17.70
C SER A 281 2.45 -25.38 -16.44
N LEU A 282 1.44 -24.92 -15.71
CA LEU A 282 1.57 -24.20 -14.43
C LEU A 282 1.17 -25.07 -13.23
N VAL A 283 1.00 -26.36 -13.46
CA VAL A 283 0.62 -27.31 -12.42
C VAL A 283 1.73 -28.34 -12.24
N LYS A 284 2.11 -28.56 -10.98
CA LYS A 284 3.06 -29.58 -10.55
C LYS A 284 2.32 -30.63 -9.70
N PRO A 285 1.94 -31.79 -10.27
CA PRO A 285 1.24 -32.84 -9.53
C PRO A 285 2.07 -33.45 -8.39
N ARG A 286 3.40 -33.24 -8.41
CA ARG A 286 4.31 -33.60 -7.33
C ARG A 286 5.42 -32.55 -7.22
N LEU A 287 5.40 -31.78 -6.14
CA LEU A 287 6.50 -30.90 -5.75
C LEU A 287 7.70 -31.75 -5.34
N ALA A 288 8.90 -31.32 -5.73
CA ALA A 288 10.16 -31.87 -5.25
C ALA A 288 10.60 -31.18 -3.94
N ALA A 289 10.09 -29.98 -3.69
CA ALA A 289 10.35 -29.21 -2.48
C ALA A 289 10.06 -29.98 -1.18
N SER A 290 10.94 -29.81 -0.20
CA SER A 290 10.80 -30.34 1.17
C SER A 290 10.54 -29.26 2.23
N ASN A 291 10.58 -27.99 1.85
CA ASN A 291 10.28 -26.83 2.70
C ASN A 291 9.46 -25.80 1.90
N ARG A 292 9.00 -24.74 2.58
CA ARG A 292 8.14 -23.71 1.98
C ARG A 292 8.87 -22.87 0.93
N GLU A 293 10.16 -22.58 1.17
CA GLU A 293 10.98 -21.72 0.32
C GLU A 293 11.20 -22.37 -1.05
N ASP A 294 11.58 -23.64 -1.04
CA ASP A 294 11.79 -24.45 -2.24
C ASP A 294 10.48 -24.64 -3.00
N ALA A 295 9.35 -24.76 -2.31
CA ALA A 295 8.05 -24.90 -2.96
C ALA A 295 7.64 -23.60 -3.69
N ILE A 296 7.85 -22.45 -3.04
CA ILE A 296 7.64 -21.13 -3.66
C ILE A 296 8.58 -20.96 -4.87
N ALA A 297 9.85 -21.32 -4.74
CA ALA A 297 10.83 -21.22 -5.82
C ALA A 297 10.48 -22.15 -7.00
N GLU A 298 10.07 -23.39 -6.73
CA GLU A 298 9.70 -24.38 -7.75
C GLU A 298 8.47 -23.92 -8.54
N LEU A 299 7.42 -23.45 -7.86
CA LEU A 299 6.21 -22.94 -8.51
C LEU A 299 6.45 -21.64 -9.28
N LEU A 300 7.27 -20.73 -8.72
CA LEU A 300 7.66 -19.52 -9.41
C LEU A 300 8.49 -19.83 -10.66
N GLY A 301 9.32 -20.87 -10.61
CA GLY A 301 10.08 -21.38 -11.75
C GLY A 301 9.18 -21.75 -12.94
N LEU A 302 8.00 -22.33 -12.70
CA LEU A 302 7.02 -22.62 -13.76
C LEU A 302 6.52 -21.34 -14.45
N LEU A 303 6.24 -20.30 -13.66
CA LEU A 303 5.77 -19.00 -14.17
C LEU A 303 6.87 -18.27 -14.95
N VAL A 304 8.12 -18.31 -14.46
CA VAL A 304 9.29 -17.73 -15.15
C VAL A 304 9.59 -18.47 -16.45
N ALA A 305 9.58 -19.81 -16.45
CA ALA A 305 9.83 -20.62 -17.65
C ALA A 305 8.79 -20.36 -18.76
N LYS A 306 7.59 -19.92 -18.40
CA LYS A 306 6.53 -19.52 -19.33
C LYS A 306 6.59 -18.06 -19.78
N GLY A 307 7.57 -17.30 -19.29
CA GLY A 307 7.69 -15.86 -19.58
C GLY A 307 6.57 -15.02 -18.95
N LEU A 308 5.83 -15.57 -17.99
CA LEU A 308 4.73 -14.86 -17.30
C LEU A 308 5.24 -13.94 -16.20
N VAL A 309 6.45 -14.21 -15.69
CA VAL A 309 7.16 -13.41 -14.69
C VAL A 309 8.44 -12.85 -15.31
N THR A 310 8.60 -11.53 -15.29
CA THR A 310 9.77 -10.85 -15.87
C THR A 310 10.97 -10.78 -14.93
N ASN A 311 10.76 -10.79 -13.60
CA ASN A 311 11.81 -10.79 -12.59
C ASN A 311 11.52 -11.81 -11.48
N GLY A 312 11.97 -13.05 -11.68
CA GLY A 312 11.72 -14.15 -10.73
C GLY A 312 12.37 -13.94 -9.37
N ASN A 313 13.60 -13.41 -9.31
CA ASN A 313 14.30 -13.22 -8.04
C ASN A 313 13.59 -12.20 -7.14
N GLU A 314 13.21 -11.05 -7.71
CA GLU A 314 12.47 -10.01 -6.98
C GLU A 314 11.13 -10.52 -6.45
N VAL A 315 10.40 -11.28 -7.28
CA VAL A 315 9.10 -11.86 -6.87
C VAL A 315 9.30 -12.88 -5.76
N ARG A 316 10.32 -13.74 -5.86
CA ARG A 316 10.64 -14.72 -4.81
C ARG A 316 10.91 -14.02 -3.50
N ASP A 317 11.82 -13.05 -3.49
CA ASP A 317 12.25 -12.37 -2.28
C ASP A 317 11.09 -11.61 -1.63
N ALA A 318 10.20 -11.00 -2.43
CA ALA A 318 8.99 -10.33 -1.95
C ALA A 318 7.96 -11.31 -1.33
N ILE A 319 7.74 -12.48 -1.94
CA ILE A 319 6.86 -13.51 -1.39
C ILE A 319 7.44 -14.03 -0.08
N LEU A 320 8.73 -14.36 -0.03
CA LEU A 320 9.39 -14.91 1.16
C LEU A 320 9.38 -13.91 2.32
N LEU A 321 9.68 -12.64 2.06
CA LEU A 321 9.62 -11.60 3.08
C LEU A 321 8.21 -11.50 3.69
N ARG A 322 7.17 -11.58 2.85
CA ARG A 322 5.78 -11.60 3.31
C ARG A 322 5.44 -12.87 4.08
N GLU A 323 5.86 -14.02 3.56
CA GLU A 323 5.59 -15.35 4.13
C GLU A 323 6.22 -15.51 5.52
N HIS A 324 7.42 -14.98 5.73
CA HIS A 324 8.06 -14.98 7.05
C HIS A 324 7.41 -14.02 8.05
N ALA A 325 6.82 -12.91 7.57
CA ALA A 325 6.15 -11.95 8.45
C ALA A 325 4.75 -12.41 8.86
N ILE A 326 4.00 -12.96 7.91
CA ILE A 326 2.65 -13.48 8.09
C ILE A 326 2.51 -14.74 7.20
N PRO A 327 2.57 -15.94 7.81
CA PRO A 327 2.42 -17.19 7.06
C PRO A 327 1.08 -17.28 6.33
N THR A 328 1.09 -17.91 5.16
CA THR A 328 -0.07 -18.08 4.28
C THR A 328 -0.65 -19.50 4.33
N GLY A 329 -0.20 -20.32 5.28
CA GLY A 329 -0.82 -21.60 5.62
C GLY A 329 -2.27 -21.40 6.06
N LEU A 330 -3.18 -22.11 5.39
CA LEU A 330 -4.59 -22.20 5.73
C LEU A 330 -4.89 -23.58 6.33
N ALA A 331 -5.98 -23.65 7.09
CA ALA A 331 -6.46 -24.91 7.62
C ALA A 331 -6.74 -25.92 6.50
N ARG A 332 -6.78 -27.21 6.87
CA ARG A 332 -7.02 -28.31 5.91
C ARG A 332 -5.89 -28.42 4.88
N GLY A 333 -4.64 -28.17 5.27
CA GLY A 333 -3.46 -28.47 4.48
C GLY A 333 -3.41 -27.77 3.11
N ILE A 334 -3.74 -26.49 3.08
CA ILE A 334 -3.60 -25.61 1.89
C ILE A 334 -2.67 -24.47 2.26
N ALA A 335 -1.82 -24.01 1.33
CA ALA A 335 -1.06 -22.78 1.46
C ALA A 335 -1.29 -21.90 0.24
N VAL A 336 -1.38 -20.58 0.43
CA VAL A 336 -1.60 -19.63 -0.66
C VAL A 336 -0.57 -18.51 -0.64
N PRO A 337 0.70 -18.79 -0.99
CA PRO A 337 1.69 -17.73 -1.21
C PRO A 337 1.19 -16.80 -2.31
N HIS A 338 1.18 -15.50 -2.05
CA HIS A 338 0.61 -14.55 -2.99
C HIS A 338 1.29 -13.19 -2.93
N ALA A 339 1.33 -12.51 -4.07
CA ALA A 339 1.86 -11.16 -4.15
C ALA A 339 1.18 -10.33 -5.25
N ARG A 340 1.13 -9.01 -5.02
CA ARG A 340 0.93 -8.03 -6.08
C ARG A 340 2.29 -7.53 -6.54
N THR A 341 2.58 -7.67 -7.83
CA THR A 341 3.90 -7.35 -8.39
C THR A 341 3.77 -6.84 -9.83
N SER A 342 4.54 -5.82 -10.20
CA SER A 342 4.61 -5.37 -11.60
C SER A 342 5.40 -6.34 -12.49
N SER A 343 5.95 -7.41 -11.93
CA SER A 343 6.66 -8.45 -12.67
C SER A 343 5.73 -9.44 -13.37
N VAL A 344 4.41 -9.29 -13.25
CA VAL A 344 3.39 -10.00 -14.05
C VAL A 344 2.47 -9.00 -14.73
N ARG A 345 2.00 -9.31 -15.95
CA ARG A 345 1.08 -8.44 -16.73
C ARG A 345 -0.39 -8.71 -16.46
N ASP A 346 -0.70 -9.95 -16.12
CA ASP A 346 -2.03 -10.44 -15.81
C ASP A 346 -1.99 -11.26 -14.52
N LEU A 347 -3.17 -11.58 -13.99
CA LEU A 347 -3.26 -12.54 -12.91
C LEU A 347 -2.79 -13.91 -13.40
N VAL A 348 -1.81 -14.49 -12.70
CA VAL A 348 -1.26 -15.81 -12.98
C VAL A 348 -1.24 -16.68 -11.74
N CYS A 349 -1.36 -17.99 -11.93
CA CYS A 349 -1.48 -18.97 -10.86
C CYS A 349 -0.65 -20.22 -11.19
N ALA A 350 0.10 -20.72 -10.21
CA ALA A 350 0.75 -22.02 -10.27
C ALA A 350 0.31 -22.87 -9.07
N ILE A 351 0.05 -24.16 -9.31
CA ILE A 351 -0.45 -25.08 -8.27
C ILE A 351 0.52 -26.24 -8.13
N GLY A 352 0.91 -26.55 -6.90
CA GLY A 352 1.77 -27.68 -6.56
C GLY A 352 1.14 -28.58 -5.53
N LEU A 353 1.31 -29.90 -5.69
CA LEU A 353 0.87 -30.88 -4.71
C LEU A 353 2.08 -31.51 -4.01
N SER A 354 2.09 -31.53 -2.69
CA SER A 354 3.07 -32.20 -1.84
C SER A 354 2.42 -33.36 -1.08
N PRO A 355 2.66 -34.63 -1.48
CA PRO A 355 2.11 -35.80 -0.79
C PRO A 355 2.49 -35.89 0.69
N LEU A 356 3.70 -35.45 1.04
CA LEU A 356 4.18 -35.45 2.43
C LEU A 356 3.71 -34.22 3.22
N GLY A 357 3.28 -33.17 2.52
CA GLY A 357 2.94 -31.88 3.11
C GLY A 357 4.16 -31.03 3.42
N LEU A 358 3.96 -29.71 3.50
CA LEU A 358 4.99 -28.72 3.76
C LEU A 358 4.57 -27.81 4.90
N ASP A 359 5.49 -27.45 5.78
CA ASP A 359 5.17 -26.54 6.89
C ASP A 359 5.10 -25.08 6.42
N PHE A 360 3.86 -24.58 6.35
CA PHE A 360 3.50 -23.19 6.06
C PHE A 360 2.87 -22.50 7.29
N GLU A 361 3.10 -23.02 8.50
CA GLU A 361 2.61 -22.44 9.76
C GLU A 361 1.09 -22.19 9.78
N ALA A 362 0.32 -23.15 9.27
CA ALA A 362 -1.13 -23.09 9.33
C ALA A 362 -1.62 -23.06 10.79
N ALA A 363 -2.69 -22.31 11.06
CA ALA A 363 -3.24 -22.14 12.41
C ALA A 363 -3.73 -23.46 13.06
N ASP A 364 -4.04 -24.48 12.26
CA ASP A 364 -4.41 -25.82 12.73
C ASP A 364 -3.19 -26.76 12.95
N GLY A 365 -1.97 -26.25 12.74
CA GLY A 365 -0.71 -26.97 12.89
C GLY A 365 -0.48 -28.06 11.84
N LYS A 366 -1.32 -28.15 10.80
CA LYS A 366 -1.20 -29.19 9.77
C LYS A 366 -0.34 -28.74 8.60
N PRO A 367 0.47 -29.63 8.00
CA PRO A 367 1.26 -29.29 6.83
C PRO A 367 0.37 -29.09 5.59
N ALA A 368 0.79 -28.21 4.69
CA ALA A 368 0.13 -27.92 3.44
C ALA A 368 0.48 -28.98 2.37
N ASN A 369 -0.53 -29.73 1.91
CA ASN A 369 -0.38 -30.66 0.79
C ASN A 369 -0.62 -29.99 -0.56
N ILE A 370 -1.26 -28.82 -0.56
CA ILE A 370 -1.64 -28.08 -1.77
C ILE A 370 -1.09 -26.67 -1.62
N VAL A 371 -0.21 -26.26 -2.53
CA VAL A 371 0.39 -24.92 -2.55
C VAL A 371 -0.09 -24.19 -3.80
N ILE A 372 -0.69 -23.02 -3.60
CA ILE A 372 -1.31 -22.23 -4.66
C ILE A 372 -0.59 -20.88 -4.73
N LEU A 373 0.38 -20.75 -5.62
CA LEU A 373 1.10 -19.51 -5.84
C LEU A 373 0.28 -18.60 -6.76
N THR A 374 -0.16 -17.44 -6.25
CA THR A 374 -0.91 -16.45 -7.05
C THR A 374 -0.19 -15.11 -7.16
N LEU A 375 -0.03 -14.62 -8.39
CA LEU A 375 0.54 -13.31 -8.65
C LEU A 375 -0.46 -12.47 -9.43
N SER A 376 -0.53 -11.19 -9.10
CA SER A 376 -1.31 -10.24 -9.89
C SER A 376 -0.59 -8.90 -10.05
N PRO A 377 -0.91 -8.14 -11.10
CA PRO A 377 -0.44 -6.77 -11.22
C PRO A 377 -0.90 -5.92 -10.02
N PRO A 378 -0.18 -4.82 -9.71
CA PRO A 378 -0.59 -3.85 -8.70
C PRO A 378 -1.77 -2.96 -9.19
N ASP A 379 -2.66 -3.51 -10.01
CA ASP A 379 -3.91 -2.87 -10.45
C ASP A 379 -5.06 -3.34 -9.55
N PRO A 380 -5.75 -2.43 -8.82
CA PRO A 380 -6.85 -2.79 -7.94
C PRO A 380 -8.06 -3.35 -8.69
N ARG A 381 -8.18 -3.09 -10.01
CA ARG A 381 -9.25 -3.64 -10.86
C ARG A 381 -9.02 -5.11 -11.19
N VAL A 382 -7.79 -5.61 -11.04
CA VAL A 382 -7.51 -7.03 -11.16
C VAL A 382 -8.12 -7.73 -9.95
N PRO A 383 -9.07 -8.67 -10.16
CA PRO A 383 -9.86 -9.29 -9.10
C PRO A 383 -9.05 -10.37 -8.36
N HIS A 384 -7.94 -9.96 -7.72
CA HIS A 384 -6.97 -10.86 -7.08
C HIS A 384 -7.62 -11.72 -5.99
N ILE A 385 -8.37 -11.09 -5.08
CA ILE A 385 -9.03 -11.79 -3.96
C ILE A 385 -10.15 -12.69 -4.48
N GLN A 386 -10.93 -12.23 -5.46
CA GLN A 386 -11.99 -13.03 -6.04
C GLN A 386 -11.43 -14.26 -6.77
N PHE A 387 -10.30 -14.11 -7.46
CA PHE A 387 -9.61 -15.23 -8.09
C PHE A 387 -9.06 -16.22 -7.05
N MET A 388 -8.38 -15.73 -6.00
CA MET A 388 -7.91 -16.60 -4.91
C MET A 388 -9.07 -17.38 -4.29
N ALA A 389 -10.21 -16.72 -4.03
CA ALA A 389 -11.41 -17.36 -3.53
C ALA A 389 -11.96 -18.42 -4.50
N ALA A 390 -11.95 -18.15 -5.82
CA ALA A 390 -12.37 -19.10 -6.83
C ALA A 390 -11.49 -20.36 -6.84
N VAL A 391 -10.15 -20.20 -6.83
CA VAL A 391 -9.22 -21.33 -6.81
C VAL A 391 -9.33 -22.12 -5.50
N LEU A 392 -9.44 -21.43 -4.37
CA LEU A 392 -9.63 -22.07 -3.06
C LEU A 392 -10.92 -22.88 -3.01
N ASN A 393 -12.04 -22.31 -3.45
CA ASN A 393 -13.31 -23.02 -3.53
C ASN A 393 -13.21 -24.26 -4.43
N ALA A 394 -12.54 -24.17 -5.57
CA ALA A 394 -12.33 -25.32 -6.46
C ALA A 394 -11.51 -26.43 -5.79
N VAL A 395 -10.46 -26.06 -5.04
CA VAL A 395 -9.66 -27.01 -4.25
C VAL A 395 -10.46 -27.63 -3.11
N GLU A 396 -11.31 -26.86 -2.43
CA GLU A 396 -12.15 -27.37 -1.34
C GLU A 396 -13.27 -28.29 -1.82
N MET A 397 -13.81 -28.03 -3.02
CA MET A 397 -14.86 -28.85 -3.62
C MET A 397 -14.33 -30.09 -4.34
N ALA A 398 -13.03 -30.13 -4.65
CA ALA A 398 -12.38 -31.26 -5.30
C ALA A 398 -12.33 -32.49 -4.38
N ASP A 399 -12.39 -33.67 -4.99
CA ASP A 399 -12.08 -34.92 -4.27
C ASP A 399 -10.60 -34.90 -3.91
N ARG A 400 -10.33 -34.85 -2.60
CA ARG A 400 -8.97 -34.70 -2.09
C ARG A 400 -8.13 -35.95 -2.31
N GLU A 401 -8.73 -37.13 -2.24
CA GLU A 401 -8.02 -38.38 -2.49
C GLU A 401 -7.66 -38.49 -3.97
N GLU A 402 -8.58 -38.13 -4.86
CA GLU A 402 -8.32 -38.07 -6.30
C GLU A 402 -7.23 -37.04 -6.62
N LEU A 403 -7.31 -35.83 -6.03
CA LEU A 403 -6.34 -34.76 -6.25
C LEU A 403 -4.93 -35.17 -5.83
N MET A 404 -4.78 -35.79 -4.66
CA MET A 404 -3.46 -36.24 -4.16
C MET A 404 -2.89 -37.45 -4.94
N ASN A 405 -3.75 -38.20 -5.64
CA ASN A 405 -3.35 -39.31 -6.50
C ASN A 405 -3.16 -38.91 -7.98
N ALA A 406 -3.41 -37.65 -8.33
CA ALA A 406 -3.23 -37.13 -9.69
C ALA A 406 -1.80 -37.37 -10.20
N LYS A 407 -1.68 -37.94 -11.40
CA LYS A 407 -0.38 -38.28 -12.00
C LYS A 407 0.11 -37.23 -12.99
N THR A 408 -0.83 -36.53 -13.62
CA THR A 408 -0.54 -35.55 -14.66
C THR A 408 -1.12 -34.17 -14.32
N PRO A 409 -0.55 -33.08 -14.86
CA PRO A 409 -1.14 -31.75 -14.71
C PRO A 409 -2.58 -31.65 -15.23
N ALA A 410 -2.91 -32.44 -16.26
CA ALA A 410 -4.25 -32.51 -16.81
C ALA A 410 -5.26 -33.15 -15.83
N ASP A 411 -4.83 -34.17 -15.07
CA ASP A 411 -5.67 -34.77 -14.02
C ASP A 411 -6.05 -33.73 -12.97
N VAL A 412 -5.06 -32.98 -12.48
CA VAL A 412 -5.27 -31.93 -11.47
C VAL A 412 -6.28 -30.88 -11.98
N ILE A 413 -6.11 -30.39 -13.21
CA ILE A 413 -7.03 -29.40 -13.79
C ILE A 413 -8.43 -29.97 -13.91
N ARG A 414 -8.57 -31.18 -14.46
CA ARG A 414 -9.87 -31.87 -14.59
C ARG A 414 -10.57 -31.99 -13.23
N ILE A 415 -9.83 -32.34 -12.18
CA ILE A 415 -10.38 -32.50 -10.82
C ILE A 415 -10.84 -31.15 -10.27
N LEU A 416 -10.03 -30.09 -10.41
CA LEU A 416 -10.35 -28.75 -9.91
C LEU A 416 -11.51 -28.09 -10.68
N THR A 417 -11.67 -28.37 -11.97
CA THR A 417 -12.73 -27.78 -12.80
C THR A 417 -13.98 -28.65 -12.90
N ALA A 418 -13.97 -29.87 -12.35
CA ALA A 418 -15.13 -30.78 -12.35
C ALA A 418 -16.37 -30.20 -11.63
N SER A 419 -16.18 -29.23 -10.72
CA SER A 419 -17.24 -28.51 -10.02
C SER A 419 -17.80 -27.32 -10.79
N GLU A 420 -17.04 -26.71 -11.72
CA GLU A 420 -17.50 -25.60 -12.58
C GLU A 420 -18.60 -26.07 -13.57
N ALA A 421 -18.58 -27.35 -13.96
CA ALA A 421 -19.54 -27.93 -14.91
C ALA A 421 -20.90 -28.31 -14.28
N LYS A 422 -21.06 -28.20 -12.95
CA LYS A 422 -22.25 -28.64 -12.21
C LYS A 422 -23.15 -27.50 -11.71
N GLY A 423 -22.88 -26.24 -12.04
CA GLY A 423 -23.70 -25.12 -11.52
C GLY A 423 -23.61 -23.81 -12.26
#